data_AF-A0AAD5ETN2-F1
#
_entry.id   AF-A0AAD5ETN2-F1
#
_cell.length_a   1.000
_cell.length_b   1.000
_cell.length_c   1.000
_cell.angle_alpha   90.00
_cell.angle_beta   90.00
_cell.angle_gamma   90.00
#
_symmetry.space_group_name_H-M   'P 1'
#
loop_
_entity.id
_entity.type
_entity.pdbx_description
1 polymer ?
#
loop_
_entity_poly.entity_id
_entity_poly.type
_entity_poly.pdbx_seq_one_letter_code
_entity_poly.pdbx_strand_id
1 'polypeptide(L)'
;MNSVNFQEKPLESKTREASIAEFIDRTKHIQDEHPEVDFTKSVIEPTMNLTYDIKENVEEETRKKHESLITLMLQNTGDLEKAEKYLMEARDCLKGYPDILKQFDDIYINKRPVSVMLGQLHECMTLKNAQ
;
A
#
# COMPACT_ATOMS: atom_id res chain seq x y z
N MET A 1 -1.34 -11.89 34.66
CA MET A 1 -0.56 -10.86 33.92
C MET A 1 0.53 -11.60 33.18
N ASN A 2 0.35 -11.88 31.89
CA ASN A 2 1.39 -12.46 31.05
C ASN A 2 1.70 -11.47 29.95
N SER A 3 2.70 -10.62 30.20
CA SER A 3 3.28 -9.74 29.18
C SER A 3 4.13 -10.60 28.26
N VAL A 4 3.65 -10.85 27.03
CA VAL A 4 4.49 -11.43 25.99
C VAL A 4 5.37 -10.30 25.46
N ASN A 5 6.66 -10.45 25.75
CA ASN A 5 7.73 -9.58 25.33
C ASN A 5 7.91 -9.73 23.81
N PHE A 6 7.37 -8.81 23.02
CA PHE A 6 7.74 -8.66 21.61
C PHE A 6 9.13 -8.03 21.57
N GLN A 7 10.16 -8.85 21.72
CA GLN A 7 11.47 -8.46 21.24
C GLN A 7 11.36 -8.34 19.72
N GLU A 8 11.23 -7.10 19.26
CA GLU A 8 11.48 -6.72 17.87
C GLU A 8 12.91 -7.13 17.54
N LYS A 9 13.05 -8.35 17.04
CA LYS A 9 14.26 -8.77 16.32
C LYS A 9 14.44 -7.73 15.20
N PRO A 10 15.63 -7.13 15.04
CA PRO A 10 15.85 -6.20 13.94
C PRO A 10 15.51 -6.96 12.65
N LEU A 11 14.43 -6.57 11.97
CA LEU A 11 14.27 -6.97 10.59
C LEU A 11 15.51 -6.41 9.90
N GLU A 12 16.43 -7.27 9.49
CA GLU A 12 17.39 -6.92 8.45
C GLU A 12 16.59 -6.18 7.38
N SER A 13 16.94 -4.92 7.12
CA SER A 13 16.20 -4.11 6.16
C SER A 13 16.32 -4.81 4.81
N LYS A 14 15.31 -5.61 4.44
CA LYS A 14 15.27 -6.28 3.14
C LYS A 14 15.49 -5.22 2.07
N THR A 15 16.33 -5.52 1.09
CA THR A 15 16.52 -4.60 -0.03
C THR A 15 15.24 -4.48 -0.83
N ARG A 16 15.09 -3.39 -1.58
CA ARG A 16 13.94 -3.14 -2.46
C ARG A 16 13.67 -4.32 -3.38
N GLU A 17 14.72 -4.86 -3.99
CA GLU A 17 14.66 -6.00 -4.92
C GLU A 17 14.22 -7.28 -4.21
N ALA A 18 14.71 -7.51 -2.99
CA ALA A 18 14.31 -8.67 -2.19
C ALA A 18 12.83 -8.60 -1.82
N SER A 19 12.31 -7.42 -1.46
CA SER A 19 10.89 -7.23 -1.17
C SER A 19 10.00 -7.39 -2.40
N ILE A 20 10.44 -6.89 -3.57
CA ILE A 20 9.72 -7.11 -4.84
C ILE A 20 9.67 -8.61 -5.17
N ALA A 21 10.81 -9.31 -5.12
CA ALA A 21 10.87 -10.75 -5.42
C ALA A 21 9.99 -11.59 -4.50
N GLU A 22 9.98 -11.28 -3.19
CA GLU A 22 9.12 -11.95 -2.22
C GLU A 22 7.63 -11.72 -2.50
N PHE A 23 7.23 -10.50 -2.86
CA PHE A 23 5.83 -10.22 -3.21
C PHE A 23 5.42 -10.91 -4.50
N ILE A 24 6.29 -10.97 -5.52
CA ILE A 24 6.04 -11.71 -6.75
C ILE A 24 5.80 -13.20 -6.42
N ASP A 25 6.67 -13.82 -5.63
CA ASP A 25 6.53 -15.23 -5.26
C ASP A 25 5.22 -15.50 -4.51
N ARG A 26 4.89 -14.65 -3.52
CA ARG A 26 3.65 -14.75 -2.74
C ARG A 26 2.38 -14.58 -3.57
N THR A 27 2.43 -13.79 -4.64
CA THR A 27 1.28 -13.46 -5.49
C THR A 27 1.27 -14.22 -6.81
N LYS A 28 2.18 -15.17 -7.01
CA LYS A 28 2.29 -15.96 -8.23
C LYS A 28 0.96 -16.63 -8.64
N HIS A 29 0.22 -17.17 -7.68
CA HIS A 29 -1.10 -17.77 -7.94
C HIS A 29 -2.08 -16.78 -8.59
N ILE A 30 -2.07 -15.51 -8.17
CA ILE A 30 -2.92 -14.45 -8.76
C ILE A 30 -2.50 -14.18 -10.20
N GLN A 31 -1.19 -14.15 -10.46
CA GLN A 31 -0.66 -13.98 -11.81
C GLN A 31 -1.02 -15.15 -12.72
N ASP A 32 -1.05 -16.38 -12.20
CA ASP A 32 -1.44 -17.58 -12.94
C ASP A 32 -2.96 -17.61 -13.25
N GLU A 33 -3.80 -17.07 -12.35
CA GLU A 33 -5.26 -16.94 -12.54
C GLU A 33 -5.64 -15.85 -13.55
N HIS A 34 -4.79 -14.85 -13.71
CA HIS A 34 -5.02 -13.66 -14.54
C HIS A 34 -3.80 -13.37 -15.45
N PRO A 35 -3.48 -14.26 -16.40
CA PRO A 35 -2.28 -14.14 -17.25
C PRO A 35 -2.33 -12.93 -18.20
N GLU A 36 -3.51 -12.34 -18.42
CA GLU A 36 -3.70 -11.15 -19.24
C GLU A 36 -3.22 -9.85 -18.58
N VAL A 37 -2.97 -9.86 -17.26
CA VAL A 37 -2.51 -8.71 -16.49
C VAL A 37 -1.08 -8.95 -16.00
N ASP A 38 -0.15 -8.04 -16.28
CA ASP A 38 1.20 -8.07 -15.69
C ASP A 38 1.15 -7.46 -14.28
N PHE A 39 0.85 -8.26 -13.25
CA PHE A 39 0.74 -7.78 -11.87
C PHE A 39 2.08 -7.29 -11.32
N THR A 40 3.18 -7.90 -11.77
CA THR A 40 4.52 -7.49 -11.35
C THR A 40 4.77 -6.03 -11.71
N LYS A 41 4.65 -5.68 -12.98
CA LYS A 41 4.95 -4.31 -13.46
C LYS A 41 3.83 -3.32 -13.18
N SER A 42 2.58 -3.78 -13.14
CA SER A 42 1.43 -2.88 -13.02
C SER A 42 1.06 -2.57 -11.57
N VAL A 43 1.44 -3.43 -10.62
CA VAL A 43 1.01 -3.31 -9.21
C VAL A 43 2.17 -3.44 -8.24
N ILE A 44 2.93 -4.54 -8.29
CA ILE A 44 3.92 -4.88 -7.25
C ILE A 44 5.10 -3.92 -7.28
N GLU A 45 5.76 -3.78 -8.43
CA GLU A 45 6.92 -2.90 -8.58
C GLU A 45 6.57 -1.44 -8.27
N PRO A 46 5.50 -0.82 -8.82
CA PRO A 46 5.14 0.55 -8.49
C PRO A 46 4.89 0.75 -7.00
N THR A 47 4.13 -0.15 -6.35
CA THR A 47 3.77 -0.02 -4.93
C THR A 47 4.98 -0.19 -4.02
N MET A 48 5.87 -1.15 -4.33
CA MET A 48 7.10 -1.34 -3.57
C MET A 48 8.07 -0.17 -3.75
N ASN A 49 8.26 0.30 -4.99
CA ASN A 49 9.11 1.46 -5.25
C ASN A 49 8.62 2.69 -4.49
N LEU A 50 7.31 2.99 -4.53
CA LEU A 50 6.73 4.08 -3.76
C LEU A 50 7.00 3.92 -2.25
N THR A 51 6.84 2.72 -1.71
CA THR A 51 7.08 2.43 -0.28
C THR A 51 8.52 2.72 0.12
N TYR A 52 9.50 2.32 -0.70
CA TYR A 52 10.92 2.58 -0.44
C TYR A 52 11.27 4.05 -0.64
N ASP A 53 10.78 4.67 -1.73
CA ASP A 53 11.06 6.08 -2.01
C ASP A 53 10.50 6.99 -0.90
N ILE A 54 9.32 6.67 -0.34
CA ILE A 54 8.80 7.33 0.86
C ILE A 54 9.75 7.14 2.05
N LYS A 55 10.19 5.91 2.32
CA LYS A 55 11.07 5.62 3.47
C LYS A 55 12.42 6.32 3.40
N GLU A 56 12.96 6.45 2.19
CA GLU A 56 14.29 6.99 1.94
C GLU A 56 14.30 8.53 1.87
N ASN A 57 13.22 9.14 1.37
CA ASN A 57 13.23 10.56 1.01
C ASN A 57 12.25 11.42 1.80
N VAL A 58 11.26 10.85 2.50
CA VAL A 58 10.28 11.62 3.28
C VAL A 58 10.71 11.67 4.75
N GLU A 59 10.61 12.85 5.38
CA GLU A 59 10.94 12.97 6.80
C GLU A 59 10.08 12.05 7.68
N GLU A 60 10.68 11.57 8.78
CA GLU A 60 10.09 10.53 9.62
C GLU A 60 8.69 10.88 10.13
N GLU A 61 8.45 12.13 10.54
CA GLU A 61 7.15 12.58 11.04
C GLU A 61 6.07 12.49 9.95
N THR A 62 6.35 13.04 8.77
CA THR A 62 5.44 13.02 7.61
C THR A 62 5.23 11.60 7.11
N ARG A 63 6.29 10.78 7.06
CA ARG A 63 6.20 9.35 6.71
C ARG A 63 5.27 8.61 7.65
N LYS A 64 5.47 8.72 8.96
CA LYS A 64 4.63 8.04 9.96
C LYS A 64 3.17 8.47 9.86
N LYS A 65 2.92 9.76 9.62
CA LYS A 65 1.58 10.28 9.39
C LYS A 65 0.95 9.66 8.13
N HIS A 66 1.68 9.66 7.02
CA HIS A 66 1.23 9.03 5.77
C HIS A 66 0.90 7.54 5.97
N GLU A 67 1.80 6.77 6.57
CA GLU A 67 1.62 5.33 6.85
C GLU A 67 0.41 5.07 7.76
N SER A 68 0.20 5.92 8.77
CA SER A 68 -0.97 5.84 9.65
C SER A 68 -2.28 6.10 8.89
N LEU A 69 -2.30 7.08 7.99
CA LEU A 69 -3.48 7.39 7.17
C LEU A 69 -3.79 6.27 6.17
N ILE A 70 -2.77 5.68 5.54
CA ILE A 70 -2.95 4.48 4.69
C ILE A 70 -3.51 3.31 5.51
N THR A 71 -3.02 3.10 6.73
CA THR A 71 -3.55 2.06 7.63
C THR A 71 -5.03 2.32 7.95
N LEU A 72 -5.39 3.56 8.28
CA LEU A 72 -6.78 3.95 8.54
C LEU A 72 -7.66 3.76 7.30
N MET A 73 -7.18 4.11 6.11
CA MET A 73 -7.89 3.84 4.85
C MET A 73 -8.19 2.35 4.69
N LEU A 74 -7.19 1.48 4.87
CA LEU A 74 -7.34 0.03 4.75
C LEU A 74 -8.33 -0.55 5.77
N GLN A 75 -8.30 -0.06 7.01
CA GLN A 75 -9.21 -0.48 8.09
C GLN A 75 -10.66 -0.03 7.88
N ASN A 76 -10.90 1.01 7.08
CA ASN A 76 -12.22 1.60 6.88
C ASN A 76 -12.74 1.39 5.45
N THR A 77 -12.23 0.41 4.69
CA THR A 77 -12.69 0.17 3.30
C THR A 77 -14.18 -0.14 3.15
N GLY A 78 -14.88 -0.54 4.21
CA GLY A 78 -16.34 -0.69 4.23
C GLY A 78 -17.13 0.63 4.34
N ASP A 79 -16.44 1.73 4.67
CA ASP A 79 -16.95 3.10 4.67
C ASP A 79 -16.13 3.90 3.64
N LEU A 80 -16.64 3.93 2.40
CA LEU A 80 -15.90 4.49 1.26
C LEU A 80 -15.59 5.98 1.44
N GLU A 81 -16.50 6.77 2.01
CA GLU A 81 -16.28 8.19 2.25
C GLU A 81 -15.10 8.41 3.21
N LYS A 82 -15.08 7.64 4.30
CA LYS A 82 -14.03 7.72 5.29
C LYS A 82 -12.69 7.19 4.77
N ALA A 83 -12.70 6.08 4.04
CA ALA A 83 -11.49 5.54 3.41
C ALA A 83 -10.92 6.51 2.36
N GLU A 84 -11.76 7.11 1.52
CA GLU A 84 -11.34 8.10 0.53
C GLU A 84 -10.75 9.33 1.20
N LYS A 85 -11.38 9.83 2.27
CA LYS A 85 -10.83 10.94 3.07
C LYS A 85 -9.42 10.63 3.57
N TYR A 86 -9.20 9.45 4.16
CA TYR A 86 -7.87 9.06 4.64
C TYR A 86 -6.84 8.92 3.50
N LEU A 87 -7.24 8.42 2.34
CA LEU A 87 -6.37 8.36 1.16
C LEU A 87 -5.93 9.76 0.71
N MET A 88 -6.88 10.70 0.65
CA MET A 88 -6.60 12.09 0.25
C MET A 88 -5.73 12.82 1.29
N GLU A 89 -5.93 12.56 2.58
CA GLU A 89 -5.04 13.10 3.63
C GLU A 89 -3.63 12.47 3.55
N ALA A 90 -3.52 11.17 3.21
CA ALA A 90 -2.23 10.51 3.01
C ALA A 90 -1.48 11.11 1.81
N ARG A 91 -2.21 11.39 0.72
CA ARG A 91 -1.70 12.11 -0.45
C ARG A 91 -1.20 13.51 -0.08
N ASP A 92 -1.94 14.23 0.76
CA ASP A 92 -1.60 15.59 1.18
C ASP A 92 -0.27 15.67 1.96
N CYS A 93 0.10 14.60 2.67
CA CYS A 93 1.41 14.50 3.32
C CYS A 93 2.57 14.53 2.30
N LEU A 94 2.34 14.11 1.06
CA LEU A 94 3.36 14.02 0.02
C LEU A 94 3.50 15.29 -0.83
N LYS A 95 2.73 16.36 -0.56
CA LYS A 95 2.78 17.62 -1.34
C LYS A 95 4.16 18.29 -1.41
N GLY A 96 5.01 18.08 -0.39
CA GLY A 96 6.39 18.56 -0.38
C GLY A 96 7.36 17.73 -1.24
N TYR A 97 6.90 16.60 -1.80
CA TYR A 97 7.71 15.57 -2.46
C TYR A 97 7.14 15.28 -3.85
N PRO A 98 7.36 16.15 -4.84
CA PRO A 98 6.62 16.12 -6.12
C PRO A 98 6.78 14.80 -6.88
N ASP A 99 7.98 14.21 -6.91
CA ASP A 99 8.21 12.94 -7.61
C ASP A 99 7.49 11.76 -6.93
N ILE A 100 7.47 11.75 -5.59
CA ILE A 100 6.78 10.72 -4.79
C ILE A 100 5.26 10.90 -4.88
N LEU A 101 4.78 12.15 -4.83
CA LEU A 101 3.37 12.47 -5.03
C LEU A 101 2.90 12.01 -6.41
N LYS A 102 3.72 12.22 -7.45
CA LYS A 102 3.40 11.73 -8.79
C LYS A 102 3.29 10.21 -8.83
N GLN A 103 4.22 9.48 -8.20
CA GLN A 103 4.13 8.02 -8.09
C GLN A 103 2.85 7.58 -7.36
N PHE A 104 2.52 8.25 -6.26
CA PHE A 104 1.29 7.99 -5.52
C PHE A 104 0.04 8.20 -6.40
N ASP A 105 -0.01 9.31 -7.13
CA ASP A 105 -1.12 9.64 -8.02
C ASP A 105 -1.25 8.65 -9.17
N ASP A 106 -0.13 8.25 -9.79
CA ASP A 106 -0.12 7.27 -10.87
C ASP A 106 -0.69 5.91 -10.42
N ILE A 107 -0.48 5.54 -9.15
CA ILE A 107 -0.99 4.29 -8.56
C ILE A 107 -2.46 4.42 -8.16
N TYR A 108 -2.80 5.44 -7.36
CA TYR A 108 -4.10 5.51 -6.67
C TYR A 108 -5.10 6.51 -7.28
N ILE A 109 -4.61 7.60 -7.88
CA ILE A 109 -5.41 8.72 -8.41
C ILE A 109 -5.30 8.74 -9.94
N ASN A 110 -5.50 7.57 -10.55
CA ASN A 110 -5.43 7.41 -12.00
C ASN A 110 -6.80 7.74 -12.64
N LYS A 111 -7.01 7.31 -13.90
CA LYS A 111 -8.25 7.59 -14.65
C LYS A 111 -9.52 7.01 -14.01
N ARG A 112 -9.39 6.12 -13.03
CA ARG A 112 -10.50 5.47 -12.35
C ARG A 112 -10.86 6.24 -11.07
N PRO A 113 -12.17 6.40 -10.75
CA PRO A 113 -12.54 7.04 -9.50
C PRO A 113 -12.06 6.24 -8.28
N VAL A 114 -11.55 6.95 -7.27
CA VAL A 114 -11.00 6.40 -6.02
C VAL A 114 -12.01 5.49 -5.32
N SER A 115 -13.27 5.90 -5.25
CA SER A 115 -14.37 5.12 -4.66
C SER A 115 -14.53 3.73 -5.30
N VAL A 116 -14.34 3.61 -6.62
CA VAL A 116 -14.43 2.31 -7.30
C VAL A 116 -13.23 1.43 -6.91
N MET A 117 -12.03 1.99 -6.81
CA MET A 117 -10.84 1.26 -6.35
C MET A 117 -11.02 0.78 -4.90
N LEU A 118 -11.50 1.64 -4.01
CA LEU A 118 -11.77 1.30 -2.61
C LEU A 118 -12.86 0.23 -2.46
N GLY A 119 -13.92 0.28 -3.29
CA GLY A 119 -14.96 -0.74 -3.32
C GLY A 119 -14.41 -2.13 -3.67
N GLN A 120 -13.60 -2.22 -4.71
CA GLN A 120 -12.94 -3.50 -5.05
C GLN A 120 -11.97 -3.97 -3.99
N LEU A 121 -11.23 -3.05 -3.36
CA LEU A 121 -10.34 -3.38 -2.27
C LEU A 121 -11.13 -3.96 -1.08
N HIS A 122 -12.30 -3.40 -0.76
CA HIS A 122 -13.19 -3.92 0.27
C HIS A 122 -13.69 -5.33 -0.07
N GLU A 123 -14.15 -5.55 -1.30
CA GLU A 123 -14.57 -6.87 -1.78
C GLU A 123 -13.44 -7.90 -1.62
N CYS A 124 -12.22 -7.57 -2.06
CA CYS A 124 -11.05 -8.44 -1.89
C CYS A 124 -10.73 -8.75 -0.43
N MET A 125 -10.84 -7.77 0.47
CA MET A 125 -10.56 -7.97 1.91
C MET A 125 -11.65 -8.80 2.61
N THR A 126 -12.91 -8.65 2.20
CA THR A 126 -14.04 -9.39 2.80
C THR A 126 -14.13 -10.83 2.29
N LEU A 127 -13.78 -11.08 1.02
CA LEU A 127 -13.67 -12.44 0.48
C LEU A 127 -12.62 -13.27 1.21
N LYS A 128 -11.51 -12.66 1.64
CA LYS A 128 -10.46 -13.32 2.46
C LYS A 128 -10.91 -13.69 3.87
N ASN A 129 -11.95 -13.06 4.41
CA ASN A 129 -12.49 -13.35 5.75
C ASN A 129 -13.64 -14.37 5.71
N ALA A 130 -14.06 -14.81 4.51
CA ALA A 130 -15.15 -15.77 4.31
C ALA A 130 -14.66 -17.20 4.02
N GLN A 131 -13.34 -17.43 4.00
CA GLN A 131 -12.67 -18.73 3.88
C GLN A 131 -11.93 -19.06 5.18
#